data_AF-A0A6H1ZCQ4-F1
#
_entry.id   AF-A0A6H1ZCQ4-F1
#
_cell.length_a   1.000
_cell.length_b   1.000
_cell.length_c   1.000
_cell.angle_alpha   90.00
_cell.angle_beta   90.00
_cell.angle_gamma   90.00
#
_symmetry.space_group_name_H-M   'P 1'
#
loop_
_entity.id
_entity.type
_entity.pdbx_description
1 polymer ?
#
loop_
_entity_poly.entity_id
_entity_poly.type
_entity_poly.pdbx_seq_one_letter_code
_entity_poly.pdbx_strand_id
1 'polypeptide(L)'
;MAGEFIYGAHVAFQAVTRPFRQRRAIAALRALSDAKDALRWAKFRGDTRAQAAAEVAVFKARTEQLRAELALNTFASRPRER
;
A
#
# COMPACT_ATOMS: atom_id res chain seq x y z
N MET A 1 -34.00 2.29 9.93
CA MET A 1 -33.73 3.50 10.74
C MET A 1 -32.26 3.59 11.17
N ALA A 2 -31.84 3.20 12.39
CA ALA A 2 -30.45 3.46 12.87
C ALA A 2 -29.34 2.76 12.04
N GLY A 3 -29.58 1.54 11.56
CA GLY A 3 -28.63 0.81 10.71
C GLY A 3 -28.40 1.45 9.33
N GLU A 4 -29.42 2.09 8.75
CA GLU A 4 -29.31 2.78 7.45
C GLU A 4 -28.50 4.08 7.57
N PHE A 5 -28.65 4.81 8.69
CA PHE A 5 -27.84 6.00 8.95
C PHE A 5 -26.36 5.66 9.13
N ILE A 6 -26.05 4.59 9.88
CA ILE A 6 -24.67 4.11 10.07
C ILE A 6 -24.08 3.64 8.73
N TYR A 7 -24.87 2.92 7.93
CA TYR A 7 -24.46 2.47 6.60
C TYR A 7 -24.21 3.63 5.63
N GLY A 8 -25.11 4.63 5.60
CA GLY A 8 -24.96 5.83 4.78
C GLY A 8 -23.72 6.65 5.14
N ALA A 9 -23.47 6.86 6.44
CA ALA A 9 -22.26 7.53 6.93
C ALA A 9 -20.98 6.74 6.56
N HIS A 10 -21.03 5.41 6.66
CA HIS A 10 -19.93 4.55 6.24
C HIS A 10 -19.64 4.66 4.74
N VAL A 11 -20.66 4.60 3.88
CA VAL A 11 -20.51 4.74 2.42
C VAL A 11 -19.94 6.12 2.05
N ALA A 12 -20.44 7.19 2.67
CA ALA A 12 -19.94 8.55 2.43
C ALA A 12 -18.47 8.70 2.85
N PHE A 13 -18.10 8.20 4.04
CA PHE A 13 -16.70 8.20 4.50
C PHE A 13 -15.79 7.43 3.53
N GLN A 14 -16.26 6.31 2.98
CA GLN A 14 -15.50 5.52 2.02
C GLN A 14 -15.33 6.25 0.69
N ALA A 15 -16.38 6.90 0.17
CA ALA A 15 -16.33 7.68 -1.07
C ALA A 15 -15.30 8.81 -0.97
N VAL A 16 -15.26 9.49 0.18
CA VAL A 16 -14.29 10.57 0.45
C VAL A 16 -12.86 10.02 0.61
N THR A 17 -12.67 8.88 1.29
CA THR A 17 -11.33 8.35 1.62
C THR A 17 -10.71 7.46 0.53
N ARG A 18 -11.50 6.95 -0.42
CA ARG A 18 -11.04 6.10 -1.54
C ARG A 18 -9.94 6.75 -2.40
N PRO A 19 -10.05 8.01 -2.87
CA PRO A 19 -8.99 8.64 -3.66
C PRO A 19 -7.68 8.79 -2.88
N PHE A 20 -7.75 9.06 -1.57
CA PHE A 20 -6.55 9.16 -0.73
C PHE A 20 -5.84 7.81 -0.59
N ARG A 21 -6.59 6.71 -0.40
CA ARG A 21 -6.02 5.35 -0.36
C ARG A 21 -5.37 4.94 -1.67
N GLN A 22 -5.98 5.26 -2.80
CA GLN A 22 -5.39 5.01 -4.13
C GLN A 22 -4.09 5.79 -4.32
N ARG A 23 -4.06 7.08 -3.98
CA ARG A 23 -2.83 7.88 -4.03
C ARG A 23 -1.72 7.30 -3.16
N ARG A 24 -2.05 6.82 -1.95
CA ARG A 24 -1.09 6.16 -1.06
C ARG A 24 -0.57 4.84 -1.64
N ALA A 25 -1.43 4.03 -2.27
CA ALA A 25 -1.00 2.80 -2.94
C ALA A 25 -0.07 3.07 -4.13
N ILE A 26 -0.37 4.08 -4.94
CA ILE A 26 0.50 4.51 -6.06
C ILE A 26 1.86 4.99 -5.53
N ALA A 27 1.87 5.79 -4.46
CA ALA A 27 3.09 6.25 -3.83
C ALA A 27 3.94 5.09 -3.27
N ALA A 28 3.30 4.11 -2.63
CA ALA A 28 3.97 2.93 -2.11
C ALA A 28 4.56 2.04 -3.23
N LEU A 29 3.88 1.92 -4.37
CA LEU A 29 4.40 1.22 -5.55
C LEU A 29 5.63 1.92 -6.14
N ARG A 30 5.63 3.25 -6.21
CA ARG A 30 6.79 4.04 -6.65
C ARG A 30 7.98 3.84 -5.71
N ALA A 31 7.76 3.99 -4.40
CA ALA A 31 8.80 3.78 -3.39
C ALA A 31 9.42 2.37 -3.45
N LEU A 32 8.61 1.34 -3.71
CA LEU A 32 9.11 -0.03 -3.91
C LEU A 32 9.93 -0.16 -5.20
N SER A 33 9.54 0.51 -6.27
CA SER A 33 10.32 0.52 -7.52
C SER A 33 11.68 1.17 -7.30
N ASP A 34 11.71 2.36 -6.71
CA ASP A 34 12.94 3.12 -6.46
C ASP A 34 13.90 2.33 -5.53
N ALA A 35 13.36 1.67 -4.50
CA ALA A 35 14.15 0.83 -3.60
C ALA A 35 14.77 -0.38 -4.32
N LYS A 36 14.04 -1.00 -5.27
CA LYS A 36 14.58 -2.11 -6.07
C LYS A 36 15.66 -1.64 -7.02
N ASP A 37 15.50 -0.47 -7.63
CA ASP A 37 16.51 0.11 -8.50
C ASP A 37 17.77 0.47 -7.69
N ALA A 38 17.62 1.05 -6.50
CA ALA A 38 18.74 1.30 -5.59
C ALA A 38 19.48 0.01 -5.21
N LEU A 39 18.76 -1.08 -4.93
CA LEU A 39 19.35 -2.40 -4.70
C LEU A 39 20.08 -2.93 -5.93
N ARG A 40 19.50 -2.78 -7.13
CA ARG A 40 20.15 -3.17 -8.39
C ARG A 40 21.46 -2.41 -8.59
N TRP A 41 21.48 -1.10 -8.33
CA TRP A 41 22.69 -0.28 -8.40
C TRP A 41 23.74 -0.65 -7.35
N ALA A 42 23.32 -1.03 -6.14
CA ALA A 42 24.24 -1.52 -5.11
C ALA A 42 24.85 -2.87 -5.49
N LYS A 43 24.05 -3.77 -6.09
CA LYS A 43 24.53 -5.06 -6.64
C LYS A 43 25.49 -4.85 -7.79
N PHE A 44 25.16 -3.98 -8.73
CA PHE A 44 26.02 -3.64 -9.87
C PHE A 44 27.39 -3.10 -9.43
N ARG A 45 27.42 -2.27 -8.39
CA ARG A 45 28.67 -1.72 -7.82
C ARG A 45 29.45 -2.68 -6.92
N GLY A 46 28.90 -3.85 -6.59
CA GLY A 46 29.53 -4.82 -5.71
C GLY A 46 29.64 -4.38 -4.24
N ASP A 47 28.93 -3.32 -3.83
CA ASP A 47 28.97 -2.81 -2.46
C ASP A 47 28.04 -3.62 -1.56
N THR A 48 28.60 -4.57 -0.81
CA THR A 48 27.85 -5.49 0.06
C THR A 48 27.15 -4.78 1.21
N ARG A 49 27.70 -3.66 1.72
CA ARG A 49 27.08 -2.89 2.80
C ARG A 49 25.89 -2.10 2.29
N ALA A 50 26.03 -1.48 1.11
CA ALA A 50 24.92 -0.81 0.45
C ALA A 50 23.82 -1.80 0.01
N GLN A 51 24.20 -3.02 -0.40
CA GLN A 51 23.22 -4.07 -0.72
C GLN A 51 22.36 -4.44 0.48
N ALA A 52 22.97 -4.73 1.64
CA ALA A 52 22.23 -5.07 2.86
C ALA A 52 21.26 -3.95 3.28
N ALA A 53 21.71 -2.69 3.22
CA ALA A 53 20.85 -1.54 3.51
C ALA A 53 19.70 -1.40 2.50
N ALA A 54 19.98 -1.61 1.21
CA ALA A 54 18.97 -1.55 0.15
C ALA A 54 17.97 -2.71 0.23
N GLU A 55 18.37 -3.91 0.64
CA GLU A 55 17.45 -5.03 0.88
C GLU A 55 16.46 -4.72 2.00
N VAL A 56 16.92 -4.15 3.11
CA VAL A 56 16.04 -3.68 4.19
C VAL A 56 15.06 -2.61 3.69
N ALA A 57 15.53 -1.68 2.85
CA ALA A 57 14.67 -0.66 2.26
C ALA A 57 13.58 -1.26 1.34
N VAL A 58 13.94 -2.26 0.52
CA VAL A 58 12.99 -3.00 -0.32
C VAL A 58 11.95 -3.72 0.53
N PHE A 59 12.35 -4.39 1.62
CA PHE A 59 11.41 -5.07 2.51
C PHE A 59 10.42 -4.08 3.15
N LYS A 60 10.91 -2.93 3.65
CA LYS A 60 10.05 -1.88 4.21
C LYS A 60 9.04 -1.35 3.19
N ALA A 61 9.51 -1.00 1.99
CA ALA A 61 8.65 -0.52 0.92
C ALA A 61 7.63 -1.57 0.47
N ARG A 62 8.01 -2.86 0.45
CA ARG A 62 7.10 -3.97 0.16
C ARG A 62 6.02 -4.11 1.22
N THR A 63 6.38 -4.00 2.50
CA THR A 63 5.39 -4.01 3.60
C THR A 63 4.41 -2.84 3.48
N GLU A 64 4.89 -1.64 3.15
CA GLU A 64 4.02 -0.47 2.96
C GLU A 64 3.08 -0.62 1.77
N GLN A 65 3.58 -1.16 0.65
CA GLN A 65 2.75 -1.46 -0.52
C GLN A 65 1.69 -2.52 -0.19
N LEU A 66 2.03 -3.60 0.51
CA LEU A 66 1.06 -4.60 0.96
C LEU A 66 0.02 -4.02 1.93
N ARG A 67 0.41 -3.12 2.84
CA ARG A 67 -0.53 -2.41 3.73
C ARG A 67 -1.47 -1.50 2.94
N ALA A 68 -0.96 -0.81 1.92
CA ALA A 68 -1.78 0.02 1.06
C ALA A 68 -2.75 -0.82 0.22
N GLU A 69 -2.32 -1.96 -0.30
CA GLU A 69 -3.19 -2.92 -1.00
C GLU A 69 -4.25 -3.52 -0.08
N LEU A 70 -3.90 -3.90 1.16
CA LEU A 70 -4.87 -4.35 2.15
C LEU A 70 -5.93 -3.27 2.43
N ALA A 71 -5.54 -2.00 2.55
CA ALA A 71 -6.48 -0.89 2.75
C ALA A 71 -7.42 -0.65 1.55
N LEU A 72 -7.02 -1.10 0.36
CA LEU A 72 -7.88 -1.13 -0.84
C LEU A 72 -8.76 -2.40 -0.89
N ASN A 73 -8.23 -3.55 -0.47
CA ASN A 73 -8.86 -4.87 -0.61
C ASN A 73 -9.76 -5.31 0.56
N THR A 74 -9.62 -4.74 1.76
CA THR A 74 -10.44 -5.11 2.95
C THR A 74 -11.94 -4.94 2.75
N PHE A 75 -12.38 -4.34 1.65
CA PHE A 75 -13.79 -4.19 1.30
C PHE A 75 -14.28 -5.12 0.18
N ALA A 76 -13.40 -5.72 -0.63
CA ALA A 76 -13.82 -6.65 -1.68
C ALA A 76 -14.31 -8.00 -1.12
N SER A 77 -13.96 -8.33 0.12
CA SER A 77 -14.18 -9.63 0.76
C SER A 77 -15.34 -9.70 1.75
N ARG A 78 -16.17 -8.65 1.90
CA ARG A 78 -17.49 -8.77 2.55
C ARG A 78 -18.57 -8.83 1.47
N PRO A 79 -18.91 -10.03 0.96
CA PRO A 79 -20.09 -10.17 0.13
C PRO A 79 -21.30 -9.69 0.95
N ARG A 80 -22.16 -8.92 0.30
CA ARG A 80 -23.51 -8.61 0.79
C ARG A 80 -24.18 -9.94 1.13
N GLU A 81 -24.29 -10.30 2.40
CA GLU A 81 -25.37 -11.17 2.85
C GLU A 81 -26.65 -10.35 2.65
N ARG A 82 -27.37 -10.71 1.59
CA ARG A 82 -28.69 -10.19 1.25
C ARG A 82 -29.74 -10.85 2.11
#